data_AF-A0A8S9BVR6-F1
#
_entry.id   AF-A0A8S9BVR6-F1
#
_cell.length_a   1.000
_cell.length_b   1.000
_cell.length_c   1.000
_cell.angle_alpha   90.00
_cell.angle_beta   90.00
_cell.angle_gamma   90.00
#
_symmetry.space_group_name_H-M   'P 1'
#
loop_
_entity.id
_entity.type
_entity.pdbx_description
1 polymer ?
#
loop_
_entity_poly.entity_id
_entity_poly.type
_entity_poly.pdbx_seq_one_letter_code
_entity_poly.pdbx_strand_id
1 'polypeptide(L)'
;MVSSVFVAVSLLASFIPSNHGYKEDSNATTAAMPFPTDLCAINAWPTEQPGVAYTAQLPDAELTAILQDIDPLRIQAIIEKLVSFGTRHTQSTQTDPERGIGAARDWLLEQYREFAAESEGWMTVELQSYIQHPANRITAPTNVSSVVATLRGSSDPDRIVVVSGHYDSRNTDVMNYVDDAPGADDE
;
A
#
# COMPACT_ATOMS: atom_id res chain seq x y z
N MET A 1 14.20 -5.16 -20.47
CA MET A 1 12.99 -6.06 -20.45
C MET A 1 12.03 -5.45 -19.44
N VAL A 2 11.05 -4.64 -19.84
CA VAL A 2 10.37 -3.75 -18.88
C VAL A 2 9.08 -4.40 -18.38
N SER A 3 9.16 -5.04 -17.20
CA SER A 3 7.96 -5.45 -16.46
C SER A 3 7.21 -4.21 -16.00
N SER A 4 5.89 -4.21 -16.17
CA SER A 4 4.98 -3.25 -15.57
C SER A 4 5.33 -3.05 -14.11
N VAL A 5 5.42 -1.82 -13.61
CA VAL A 5 5.46 -1.50 -12.18
C VAL A 5 4.24 -0.61 -11.93
N PHE A 6 3.24 -1.13 -11.23
CA PHE A 6 2.18 -0.30 -10.67
C PHE A 6 2.67 0.21 -9.33
N VAL A 7 2.46 1.50 -9.05
CA VAL A 7 2.52 2.02 -7.68
C VAL A 7 1.08 2.36 -7.28
N ALA A 8 0.43 1.45 -6.57
CA ALA A 8 -0.91 1.59 -6.03
C ALA A 8 -0.82 1.74 -4.51
N VAL A 9 -0.76 2.97 -4.02
CA VAL A 9 -0.84 3.23 -2.58
C VAL A 9 -2.28 2.95 -2.12
N SER A 10 -2.49 1.84 -1.39
CA SER A 10 -3.81 1.29 -1.07
C SER A 10 -3.95 1.05 0.43
N LEU A 11 -4.88 1.79 1.05
CA LEU A 11 -5.34 1.54 2.40
C LEU A 11 -6.31 0.35 2.39
N LEU A 12 -5.86 -0.83 2.82
CA LEU A 12 -6.74 -1.99 2.95
C LEU A 12 -7.40 -2.02 4.34
N ALA A 13 -8.63 -1.51 4.45
CA ALA A 13 -9.51 -1.86 5.57
C ALA A 13 -10.16 -3.22 5.29
N SER A 14 -9.75 -4.25 6.04
CA SER A 14 -10.27 -5.61 5.89
C SER A 14 -11.76 -5.71 6.23
N PHE A 15 -12.60 -6.05 5.25
CA PHE A 15 -13.93 -6.64 5.47
C PHE A 15 -14.25 -7.64 4.36
N ILE A 16 -14.18 -8.94 4.67
CA ILE A 16 -14.71 -10.03 3.84
C ILE A 16 -16.08 -10.42 4.41
N PRO A 17 -17.20 -10.31 3.67
CA PRO A 17 -18.42 -11.03 3.98
C PRO A 17 -18.33 -12.44 3.39
N SER A 18 -18.22 -13.45 4.26
CA SER A 18 -18.34 -14.85 3.87
C SER A 18 -19.77 -15.16 3.43
N ASN A 19 -19.93 -15.60 2.19
CA ASN A 19 -21.12 -16.34 1.77
C ASN A 19 -20.75 -17.38 0.71
N HIS A 20 -20.15 -18.48 1.17
CA HIS A 20 -20.21 -19.77 0.47
C HIS A 20 -20.34 -20.87 1.52
N GLY A 21 -21.48 -21.55 1.49
CA GLY A 21 -21.86 -22.56 2.47
C GLY A 21 -20.98 -23.81 2.40
N TYR A 22 -20.38 -24.14 3.53
CA TYR A 22 -19.86 -25.47 3.80
C TYR A 22 -20.93 -26.24 4.59
N LYS A 23 -21.22 -27.47 4.17
CA LYS A 23 -22.10 -28.40 4.88
C LYS A 23 -21.38 -28.91 6.12
N GLU A 24 -22.08 -28.91 7.25
CA GLU A 24 -21.59 -29.28 8.56
C GLU A 24 -21.82 -30.79 8.78
N ASP A 25 -20.73 -31.56 8.84
CA ASP A 25 -20.79 -32.97 9.19
C ASP A 25 -20.68 -33.09 10.72
N SER A 26 -21.83 -33.23 11.38
CA SER A 26 -21.96 -33.30 12.83
C SER A 26 -21.49 -34.66 13.38
N ASN A 27 -20.18 -34.81 13.63
CA ASN A 27 -19.65 -35.78 14.59
C ASN A 27 -18.16 -35.51 14.87
N ALA A 28 -17.87 -34.63 15.83
CA ALA A 28 -16.54 -34.55 16.44
C ALA A 28 -16.69 -34.31 17.93
N THR A 29 -16.42 -35.37 18.70
CA THR A 29 -16.36 -35.40 20.16
C THR A 29 -15.28 -34.44 20.67
N THR A 30 -15.62 -33.58 21.63
CA THR A 30 -14.73 -32.61 22.26
C THR A 30 -13.67 -33.33 23.11
N ALA A 31 -12.49 -33.58 22.53
CA ALA A 31 -11.30 -33.93 23.30
C ALA A 31 -10.46 -32.66 23.52
N ALA A 32 -10.29 -32.26 24.77
CA ALA A 32 -9.36 -31.20 25.14
C ALA A 32 -7.93 -31.64 24.78
N MET A 33 -7.32 -30.98 23.79
CA MET A 33 -5.94 -31.26 23.43
C MET A 33 -4.98 -30.55 24.41
N PRO A 34 -4.00 -31.26 24.98
CA PRO A 34 -2.96 -30.62 25.78
C PRO A 34 -2.08 -29.74 24.89
N PHE A 35 -1.69 -28.57 25.38
CA PHE A 35 -0.76 -27.68 24.66
C PHE A 35 0.57 -28.41 24.42
N PRO A 36 1.01 -28.57 23.16
CA PRO A 36 2.31 -29.17 22.87
C PRO A 36 3.43 -28.19 23.25
N THR A 37 4.39 -28.66 24.05
CA THR A 37 5.55 -27.88 24.50
C THR A 37 6.69 -27.79 23.49
N ASP A 38 6.51 -28.30 22.27
CA ASP A 38 7.48 -28.21 21.19
C ASP A 38 7.03 -27.19 20.13
N LEU A 39 7.54 -25.97 20.25
CA LEU A 39 7.28 -24.85 19.33
C LEU A 39 7.92 -25.01 17.94
N CYS A 40 8.67 -26.08 17.68
CA CYS A 40 9.34 -26.32 16.40
C CYS A 40 8.51 -27.12 15.38
N ALA A 41 7.28 -27.52 15.70
CA ALA A 41 6.43 -28.34 14.81
C ALA A 41 5.41 -27.55 13.97
N ILE A 42 5.56 -26.22 13.83
CA ILE A 42 4.75 -25.41 12.89
C ILE A 42 5.29 -25.48 11.46
N ASN A 43 5.60 -26.67 10.96
CA ASN A 43 5.90 -26.92 9.55
C ASN A 43 4.71 -27.60 8.87
N ALA A 44 3.52 -27.00 9.01
CA ALA A 44 2.36 -27.37 8.19
C ALA A 44 2.26 -26.47 6.94
N TRP A 45 3.42 -26.10 6.38
CA TRP A 45 3.51 -25.64 5.00
C TRP A 45 3.30 -26.84 4.07
N PRO A 46 2.60 -26.70 2.93
CA PRO A 46 2.34 -27.82 2.04
C PRO A 46 3.64 -28.55 1.65
N THR A 47 3.67 -29.86 1.87
CA THR A 47 4.83 -30.74 1.65
C THR A 47 5.05 -31.11 0.18
N GLU A 48 4.08 -30.81 -0.69
CA GLU A 48 4.31 -30.80 -2.14
C GLU A 48 4.90 -29.44 -2.49
N GLN A 49 6.22 -29.37 -2.64
CA GLN A 49 6.94 -28.15 -3.04
C GLN A 49 6.37 -27.60 -4.36
N PRO A 50 5.52 -26.56 -4.38
CA PRO A 50 5.11 -25.93 -5.61
C PRO A 50 6.17 -24.85 -5.88
N GLY A 51 7.35 -25.26 -6.35
CA GLY A 51 8.39 -24.30 -6.67
C GLY A 51 9.79 -24.89 -6.72
N VAL A 52 10.55 -24.46 -7.71
CA VAL A 52 12.01 -24.52 -7.66
C VAL A 52 12.51 -23.55 -6.60
N ALA A 53 13.53 -23.93 -5.85
CA ALA A 53 14.20 -23.02 -4.92
C ALA A 53 14.66 -21.78 -5.69
N TYR A 54 14.32 -20.59 -5.19
CA TYR A 54 14.80 -19.35 -5.76
C TYR A 54 16.33 -19.32 -5.70
N THR A 55 16.97 -19.22 -6.86
CA THR A 55 18.40 -18.96 -6.94
C THR A 55 18.62 -17.46 -6.84
N ALA A 56 19.51 -17.04 -5.95
CA ALA A 56 19.93 -15.65 -5.90
C ALA A 56 20.52 -15.25 -7.26
N GLN A 57 19.93 -14.24 -7.88
CA GLN A 57 20.42 -13.68 -9.15
C GLN A 57 21.28 -12.48 -8.83
N LEU A 58 22.49 -12.42 -9.41
CA LEU A 58 23.26 -11.19 -9.40
C LEU A 58 22.55 -10.18 -10.32
N PRO A 59 22.48 -8.89 -9.94
CA PRO A 59 21.96 -7.86 -10.82
C PRO A 59 22.73 -7.85 -12.14
N ASP A 60 22.01 -7.80 -13.25
CA ASP A 60 22.62 -7.57 -14.54
C ASP A 60 23.05 -6.09 -14.68
N ALA A 61 23.63 -5.75 -15.84
CA ALA A 61 24.11 -4.39 -16.08
C ALA A 61 22.96 -3.35 -16.13
N GLU A 62 21.78 -3.74 -16.62
CA GLU A 62 20.60 -2.86 -16.71
C GLU A 62 20.09 -2.53 -15.30
N LEU A 63 19.89 -3.55 -14.47
CA LEU A 63 19.47 -3.36 -13.07
C LEU A 63 20.53 -2.60 -12.26
N THR A 64 21.81 -2.88 -12.47
CA THR A 64 22.89 -2.15 -11.78
C THR A 64 22.90 -0.66 -12.13
N ALA A 65 22.66 -0.31 -13.40
CA ALA A 65 22.57 1.10 -13.81
C ALA A 65 21.36 1.79 -13.17
N ILE A 66 20.18 1.16 -13.18
CA ILE A 66 18.98 1.69 -12.53
C ILE A 66 19.21 1.93 -11.03
N LEU A 67 19.90 1.01 -10.35
CA LEU A 67 20.23 1.16 -8.93
C LEU A 67 21.19 2.32 -8.66
N GLN A 68 22.04 2.69 -9.62
CA GLN A 68 22.97 3.81 -9.51
C GLN A 68 22.28 5.17 -9.68
N ASP A 69 21.12 5.21 -10.35
CA ASP A 69 20.31 6.43 -10.51
C ASP A 69 19.47 6.76 -9.26
N ILE A 70 19.45 5.87 -8.26
CA ILE A 70 18.78 6.13 -6.99
C ILE A 70 19.54 7.21 -6.22
N ASP A 71 18.85 8.34 -5.98
CA ASP A 71 19.37 9.46 -5.21
C ASP A 71 18.78 9.48 -3.78
N PRO A 72 19.58 9.18 -2.75
CA PRO A 72 19.14 9.23 -1.35
C PRO A 72 18.67 10.62 -0.91
N LEU A 73 19.21 11.70 -1.48
CA LEU A 73 18.81 13.06 -1.14
C LEU A 73 17.41 13.37 -1.66
N ARG A 74 17.06 12.86 -2.85
CA ARG A 74 15.70 12.96 -3.39
C ARG A 74 14.71 12.18 -2.52
N ILE A 75 15.07 10.99 -2.04
CA ILE A 75 14.24 10.20 -1.12
C ILE A 75 14.00 10.97 0.17
N GLN A 76 15.06 11.51 0.78
CA GLN A 76 14.94 12.32 2.00
C GLN A 76 14.02 13.53 1.78
N ALA A 77 14.17 14.26 0.67
CA ALA A 77 13.34 15.42 0.35
C ALA A 77 11.85 15.05 0.22
N ILE A 78 11.53 13.88 -0.35
CA ILE A 78 10.15 13.37 -0.43
C ILE A 78 9.60 13.07 0.97
N ILE A 79 10.37 12.40 1.82
CA ILE A 79 9.98 12.11 3.21
C ILE A 79 9.73 13.41 3.98
N GLU A 80 10.67 14.36 3.93
CA GLU A 80 10.53 15.66 4.59
C GLU A 80 9.32 16.45 4.07
N LYS A 81 9.05 16.37 2.76
CA LYS A 81 7.87 16.99 2.17
C LYS A 81 6.58 16.35 2.69
N LEU A 82 6.49 15.03 2.76
CA LEU A 82 5.32 14.34 3.32
C LEU A 82 5.13 14.64 4.82
N VAL A 83 6.22 14.71 5.58
CA VAL A 83 6.22 15.13 7.00
C VAL A 83 5.72 16.58 7.15
N SER A 84 6.07 17.46 6.21
CA SER A 84 5.74 18.89 6.29
C SER A 84 4.24 19.20 6.29
N PHE A 85 3.39 18.27 5.84
CA PHE A 85 1.93 18.42 5.91
C PHE A 85 1.38 18.33 7.34
N GLY A 86 2.23 18.04 8.33
CA GLY A 86 1.91 18.00 9.76
C GLY A 86 1.17 16.73 10.17
N THR A 87 -0.02 16.51 9.62
CA THR A 87 -0.78 15.27 9.75
C THR A 87 -1.34 14.88 8.40
N ARG A 88 -1.36 13.58 8.11
CA ARG A 88 -2.02 13.01 6.94
C ARG A 88 -3.15 12.08 7.40
N HIS A 89 -3.80 12.35 8.53
CA HIS A 89 -4.91 11.53 8.98
C HIS A 89 -6.07 11.55 7.98
N THR A 90 -6.74 10.42 7.74
CA THR A 90 -7.84 10.27 6.77
C THR A 90 -8.96 11.31 6.94
N GLN A 91 -9.29 11.66 8.20
CA GLN A 91 -10.27 12.70 8.53
C GLN A 91 -9.68 14.12 8.74
N SER A 92 -8.39 14.33 8.48
CA SER A 92 -7.80 15.67 8.51
C SER A 92 -8.33 16.52 7.34
N THR A 93 -7.93 17.79 7.32
CA THR A 93 -8.40 18.75 6.31
C THR A 93 -8.18 18.24 4.88
N GLN A 94 -9.22 18.39 4.06
CA GLN A 94 -9.28 17.92 2.67
C GLN A 94 -8.96 19.02 1.66
N THR A 95 -8.95 20.27 2.10
CA THR A 95 -8.96 21.47 1.24
C THR A 95 -7.91 22.50 1.62
N ASP A 96 -7.24 22.33 2.77
CA ASP A 96 -6.09 23.17 3.11
C ASP A 96 -4.94 22.82 2.16
N PRO A 97 -4.31 23.81 1.49
CA PRO A 97 -3.24 23.55 0.52
C PRO A 97 -1.89 23.21 1.18
N GLU A 98 -1.71 23.48 2.46
CA GLU A 98 -0.42 23.33 3.16
C GLU A 98 -0.43 22.23 4.22
N ARG A 99 -1.60 21.88 4.77
CA ARG A 99 -1.75 20.90 5.84
C ARG A 99 -2.74 19.79 5.46
N GLY A 100 -2.58 18.61 6.03
CA GLY A 100 -3.60 17.56 5.96
C GLY A 100 -3.44 16.58 4.80
N ILE A 101 -4.30 15.56 4.82
CA ILE A 101 -4.39 14.51 3.80
C ILE A 101 -4.72 15.08 2.42
N GLY A 102 -5.50 16.16 2.33
CA GLY A 102 -5.84 16.82 1.07
C GLY A 102 -4.61 17.37 0.36
N ALA A 103 -3.79 18.16 1.06
CA ALA A 103 -2.54 18.69 0.54
C ALA A 103 -1.57 17.57 0.11
N ALA A 104 -1.44 16.52 0.93
CA ALA A 104 -0.60 15.37 0.61
C ALA A 104 -1.04 14.63 -0.66
N ARG A 105 -2.35 14.36 -0.80
CA ARG A 105 -2.94 13.74 -2.00
C ARG A 105 -2.64 14.56 -3.26
N ASP A 106 -2.88 15.86 -3.19
CA ASP A 106 -2.76 16.74 -4.36
C ASP A 106 -1.29 16.89 -4.78
N TRP A 107 -0.37 16.97 -3.81
CA TRP A 107 1.06 16.96 -4.07
C TRP A 107 1.53 15.64 -4.70
N LEU A 108 1.13 14.48 -4.15
CA LEU A 108 1.47 13.18 -4.73
C LEU A 108 0.94 13.03 -6.16
N LEU A 109 -0.30 13.46 -6.40
CA LEU A 109 -0.90 13.46 -7.73
C LEU A 109 -0.10 14.31 -8.72
N GLU A 110 0.39 15.48 -8.30
CA GLU A 110 1.25 16.34 -9.11
C GLU A 110 2.60 15.68 -9.41
N GLN A 111 3.27 15.10 -8.41
CA GLN A 111 4.55 14.40 -8.61
C GLN A 111 4.42 13.25 -9.62
N TYR A 112 3.37 12.43 -9.52
CA TYR A 112 3.14 11.37 -10.50
C TYR A 112 2.82 11.91 -11.90
N ARG A 113 2.13 13.05 -12.00
CA ARG A 113 1.84 13.68 -13.30
C ARG A 113 3.10 14.21 -13.97
N GLU A 114 4.08 14.71 -13.20
CA GLU A 114 5.39 15.07 -13.73
C GLU A 114 6.07 13.85 -14.38
N PHE A 115 6.13 12.71 -13.68
CA PHE A 115 6.67 11.47 -14.24
C PHE A 115 5.90 10.98 -15.47
N ALA A 116 4.57 11.12 -15.46
CA ALA A 116 3.75 10.73 -16.60
C ALA A 116 3.99 11.60 -17.83
N ALA A 117 4.26 12.89 -17.65
CA ALA A 117 4.61 13.80 -18.74
C ALA A 117 5.95 13.42 -19.41
N GLU A 118 6.91 12.93 -18.63
CA GLU A 118 8.20 12.43 -19.13
C GLU A 118 8.08 11.05 -19.78
N SER A 119 7.04 10.29 -19.45
CA SER A 119 6.84 8.93 -19.93
C SER A 119 6.32 8.81 -21.36
N GLU A 120 6.24 9.88 -22.16
CA GLU A 120 5.73 9.83 -23.55
C GLU A 120 4.37 9.12 -23.73
N GLY A 121 3.47 9.24 -22.73
CA GLY A 121 2.13 8.64 -22.75
C GLY A 121 2.06 7.17 -22.29
N TRP A 122 3.16 6.60 -21.83
CA TRP A 122 3.19 5.22 -21.29
C TRP A 122 2.60 5.12 -19.88
N MET A 123 2.64 6.21 -19.11
CA MET A 123 2.06 6.29 -17.77
C MET A 123 0.78 7.13 -17.74
N THR A 124 -0.23 6.63 -17.02
CA THR A 124 -1.44 7.39 -16.66
C THR A 124 -1.56 7.53 -15.16
N VAL A 125 -2.13 8.64 -14.70
CA VAL A 125 -2.30 8.93 -13.26
C VAL A 125 -3.72 9.37 -13.00
N GLU A 126 -4.37 8.75 -12.02
CA GLU A 126 -5.75 9.06 -11.65
C GLU A 126 -5.94 9.07 -10.13
N LEU A 127 -7.01 9.74 -9.69
CA LEU A 127 -7.53 9.61 -8.33
C LEU A 127 -8.68 8.61 -8.33
N GLN A 128 -8.55 7.55 -7.54
CA GLN A 128 -9.65 6.66 -7.23
C GLN A 128 -10.24 7.07 -5.89
N SER A 129 -11.46 7.62 -5.91
CA SER A 129 -12.08 8.23 -4.73
C SER A 129 -13.46 7.64 -4.43
N TYR A 130 -13.79 7.59 -3.15
CA TYR A 130 -15.12 7.24 -2.67
C TYR A 130 -15.45 7.96 -1.36
N ILE A 131 -16.75 8.08 -1.05
CA ILE A 131 -17.18 8.61 0.24
C ILE A 131 -17.30 7.47 1.24
N GLN A 132 -16.45 7.47 2.25
CA GLN A 132 -16.57 6.61 3.41
C GLN A 132 -17.62 7.21 4.36
N HIS A 133 -18.75 6.53 4.51
CA HIS A 133 -19.76 6.89 5.51
C HIS A 133 -19.27 6.60 6.94
N PRO A 134 -19.87 7.24 7.96
CA PRO A 134 -19.48 7.04 9.35
C PRO A 134 -19.42 5.56 9.76
N ALA A 135 -18.33 5.19 10.42
CA ALA A 135 -18.02 3.83 10.86
C ALA A 135 -17.03 3.88 12.04
N ASN A 136 -16.46 2.73 12.42
CA ASN A 136 -15.39 2.72 13.42
C ASN A 136 -14.21 3.60 12.93
N ARG A 137 -13.79 4.57 13.74
CA ARG A 137 -12.71 5.55 13.45
C ARG A 137 -12.98 6.57 12.33
N ILE A 138 -14.19 6.58 11.77
CA ILE A 138 -14.64 7.61 10.82
C ILE A 138 -15.92 8.24 11.36
N THR A 139 -15.81 9.46 11.87
CA THR A 139 -16.90 10.16 12.59
C THR A 139 -17.92 10.85 11.67
N ALA A 140 -17.54 11.11 10.42
CA ALA A 140 -18.35 11.87 9.46
C ALA A 140 -18.06 11.37 8.03
N PRO A 141 -18.97 11.58 7.06
CA PRO A 141 -18.69 11.28 5.65
C PRO A 141 -17.35 11.90 5.22
N THR A 142 -16.41 11.05 4.82
CA THR A 142 -15.03 11.44 4.50
C THR A 142 -14.71 10.99 3.09
N ASN A 143 -14.15 11.88 2.27
CA ASN A 143 -13.65 11.50 0.96
C ASN A 143 -12.31 10.79 1.13
N VAL A 144 -12.25 9.53 0.72
CA VAL A 144 -11.03 8.72 0.73
C VAL A 144 -10.56 8.58 -0.70
N SER A 145 -9.31 8.94 -0.96
CA SER A 145 -8.72 8.95 -2.29
C SER A 145 -7.41 8.20 -2.31
N SER A 146 -7.24 7.31 -3.29
CA SER A 146 -5.95 6.74 -3.66
C SER A 146 -5.41 7.46 -4.90
N VAL A 147 -4.10 7.71 -4.92
CA VAL A 147 -3.38 8.16 -6.11
C VAL A 147 -2.84 6.91 -6.81
N VAL A 148 -3.26 6.68 -8.06
CA VAL A 148 -2.90 5.48 -8.82
C VAL A 148 -2.12 5.88 -10.06
N ALA A 149 -0.85 5.49 -10.12
CA ALA A 149 -0.01 5.60 -11.31
C ALA A 149 0.13 4.24 -11.99
N THR A 150 -0.22 4.18 -13.28
CA THR A 150 -0.17 2.97 -14.09
C THR A 150 0.78 3.17 -15.25
N LEU A 151 1.91 2.46 -15.25
CA LEU A 151 2.84 2.37 -16.38
C LEU A 151 2.51 1.12 -17.21
N ARG A 152 2.14 1.31 -18.47
CA ARG A 152 1.77 0.19 -19.35
C ARG A 152 3.01 -0.55 -19.87
N GLY A 153 3.08 -1.86 -19.65
CA GLY A 153 4.10 -2.72 -20.25
C GLY A 153 3.89 -2.86 -21.77
N SER A 154 5.00 -3.07 -22.50
CA SER A 154 4.97 -3.19 -23.97
C SER A 154 4.87 -4.62 -24.49
N SER A 155 5.21 -5.64 -23.67
CA SER A 155 5.32 -7.03 -24.11
C SER A 155 4.30 -8.00 -23.52
N ASP A 156 3.80 -7.74 -22.31
CA ASP A 156 2.86 -8.61 -21.59
C ASP A 156 1.79 -7.74 -20.91
N PRO A 157 0.79 -7.26 -21.67
CA PRO A 157 -0.17 -6.27 -21.19
C PRO A 157 -1.13 -6.81 -20.12
N ASP A 158 -1.27 -8.14 -20.01
CA ASP A 158 -2.11 -8.80 -19.01
C ASP A 158 -1.36 -9.03 -17.69
N ARG A 159 -0.02 -8.86 -17.68
CA ARG A 159 0.79 -8.95 -16.47
C ARG A 159 0.80 -7.63 -15.70
N ILE A 160 0.33 -7.73 -14.47
CA ILE A 160 0.26 -6.64 -13.50
C ILE A 160 1.23 -6.93 -12.37
N VAL A 161 2.11 -5.98 -12.06
CA VAL A 161 2.93 -5.99 -10.83
C VAL A 161 2.48 -4.82 -9.99
N VAL A 162 2.11 -5.04 -8.74
CA VAL A 162 1.66 -3.99 -7.83
C VAL A 162 2.66 -3.75 -6.72
N VAL A 163 3.11 -2.49 -6.61
CA VAL A 163 3.84 -1.92 -5.49
C VAL A 163 2.89 -0.99 -4.77
N SER A 164 2.80 -1.07 -3.44
CA SER A 164 1.83 -0.30 -2.67
C SER A 164 2.42 0.20 -1.38
N GLY A 165 1.96 1.37 -0.92
CA GLY A 165 2.13 1.87 0.44
C GLY A 165 0.82 2.49 0.93
N HIS A 166 0.82 3.14 2.09
CA HIS A 166 -0.22 4.11 2.44
C HIS A 166 0.41 5.51 2.59
N TYR A 167 -0.39 6.56 2.46
CA TYR A 167 0.11 7.94 2.62
C TYR A 167 -0.60 8.69 3.73
N ASP A 168 -1.61 8.07 4.34
CA ASP A 168 -2.19 8.58 5.57
C ASP A 168 -1.30 8.25 6.76
N SER A 169 -1.36 9.11 7.76
CA SER A 169 -0.63 8.98 9.00
C SER A 169 -1.57 9.14 10.19
N ARG A 170 -1.15 8.72 11.37
CA ARG A 170 -1.98 8.83 12.57
C ARG A 170 -1.17 9.02 13.84
N ASN A 171 -1.84 9.61 14.82
CA ASN A 171 -1.36 9.59 16.20
C ASN A 171 -1.73 8.29 16.91
N THR A 172 -1.17 8.08 18.10
CA THR A 172 -1.52 6.95 18.98
C THR A 172 -3.01 6.96 19.33
N ASP A 173 -3.58 8.14 19.58
CA ASP A 173 -5.03 8.32 19.61
C ASP A 173 -5.58 8.32 18.18
N VAL A 174 -6.26 7.23 17.82
CA VAL A 174 -6.83 7.01 16.49
C VAL A 174 -7.94 7.98 16.12
N MET A 175 -8.49 8.72 17.08
CA MET A 175 -9.52 9.73 16.82
C MET A 175 -8.93 11.14 16.68
N ASN A 176 -7.62 11.30 16.89
CA ASN A 176 -6.94 12.58 16.78
C ASN A 176 -6.47 12.83 15.33
N TYR A 177 -7.29 13.56 14.60
CA TYR A 177 -7.03 13.98 13.21
C TYR A 177 -6.51 15.43 13.09
N VAL A 178 -6.14 16.05 14.21
CA VAL A 178 -5.76 17.47 14.29
C VAL A 178 -4.27 17.63 14.57
N ASP A 179 -3.75 16.95 15.60
CA ASP A 179 -2.36 17.10 16.02
C ASP A 179 -1.39 16.50 15.00
N ASP A 180 -0.15 16.98 15.02
CA ASP A 180 0.89 16.51 14.12
C ASP A 180 1.11 15.00 14.27
N ALA A 181 1.08 14.30 13.15
CA ALA A 181 1.34 12.88 12.98
C ALA A 181 2.29 12.74 11.78
N PRO A 182 3.61 12.98 11.97
CA PRO A 182 4.54 13.12 10.85
C PRO A 182 4.67 11.83 10.02
N GLY A 183 4.57 10.66 10.65
CA GLY A 183 4.56 9.36 9.97
C GLY A 183 5.71 9.19 8.98
N ALA A 184 6.94 9.52 9.37
CA ALA A 184 8.09 9.56 8.46
C ALA A 184 8.54 8.15 8.00
N ASP A 185 8.21 7.12 8.79
CA ASP A 185 8.54 5.71 8.55
C ASP A 185 7.28 4.83 8.40
N ASP A 186 6.08 5.40 8.60
CA ASP A 186 4.78 4.68 8.63
C ASP A 186 3.65 5.60 8.16
N GLU A 187 3.36 5.72 6.85
CA GLU A 187 4.26 5.68 5.67
C GLU A 187 4.13 7.04 4.96
#